data_AF-A0A3P1BDS5-F1
#
_entry.id   AF-A0A3P1BDS5-F1
#
_cell.length_a   1.000
_cell.length_b   1.000
_cell.length_c   1.000
_cell.angle_alpha   90.00
_cell.angle_beta   90.00
_cell.angle_gamma   90.00
#
_symmetry.space_group_name_H-M   'P 1'
#
loop_
_entity.id
_entity.type
_entity.pdbx_description
1 polymer ?
#
loop_
_entity_poly.entity_id
_entity_poly.type
_entity_poly.pdbx_seq_one_letter_code
_entity_poly.pdbx_strand_id
1 'polypeptide(L)' 'MNIAEGAIGQSDAEQRKFIGYAIRSLAECVNCLYLSQRRTYISPNEFTHFYKRSEELFAKLNRFRSSIDG' A
#
# COMPACT_ATOMS: atom_id res chain seq x y z
N MET A 1 -7.06 3.17 6.48
CA MET A 1 -8.23 3.99 6.11
C MET A 1 -8.72 3.64 4.72
N ASN A 2 -8.00 3.99 3.66
CA ASN A 2 -8.45 3.83 2.25
C ASN A 2 -9.05 2.45 1.87
N ILE A 3 -8.44 1.32 2.26
CA ILE A 3 -8.97 -0.02 1.91
C ILE A 3 -10.36 -0.26 2.53
N ALA A 4 -10.52 0.08 3.81
CA ALA A 4 -11.75 -0.14 4.55
C ALA A 4 -12.85 0.85 4.13
N GLU A 5 -12.48 2.08 3.78
CA GLU A 5 -13.42 3.09 3.26
C GLU A 5 -14.03 2.64 1.94
N GLY A 6 -13.24 2.09 1.02
CA GLY A 6 -13.76 1.53 -0.23
C GLY A 6 -14.73 0.36 0.00
N ALA A 7 -14.48 -0.47 1.02
CA ALA A 7 -15.30 -1.65 1.32
C ALA A 7 -16.68 -1.34 1.90
N ILE A 8 -16.91 -0.09 2.31
CA ILE A 8 -18.20 0.41 2.82
C ILE A 8 -18.98 1.10 1.68
N GLY A 9 -18.34 1.39 0.55
CA GLY A 9 -18.96 1.96 -0.63
C GLY A 9 -19.93 1.00 -1.33
N GLN A 10 -20.85 1.56 -2.13
CA GLN A 10 -21.92 0.80 -2.79
C GLN A 10 -21.59 0.35 -4.22
N SER A 11 -20.35 0.57 -4.71
CA SER A 11 -19.97 0.20 -6.08
C SER A 11 -18.50 -0.18 -6.25
N ASP A 12 -18.25 -1.06 -7.22
CA ASP A 12 -16.90 -1.50 -7.64
C ASP A 12 -16.04 -0.35 -8.15
N ALA A 13 -16.65 0.64 -8.82
CA ALA A 13 -15.96 1.83 -9.28
C ALA A 13 -15.42 2.68 -8.11
N GLU A 14 -16.19 2.78 -7.03
CA GLU A 14 -15.78 3.49 -5.82
C GLU A 14 -14.68 2.73 -5.08
N GLN A 15 -14.87 1.41 -4.91
CA GLN A 15 -13.85 0.54 -4.32
C GLN A 15 -12.51 0.64 -5.08
N ARG A 16 -12.53 0.65 -6.42
CA ARG A 16 -11.33 0.82 -7.27
C ARG A 16 -10.60 2.12 -6.98
N LYS A 17 -11.34 3.22 -6.86
CA LYS A 17 -10.79 4.55 -6.56
C LYS A 17 -10.05 4.54 -5.21
N PHE A 18 -10.68 3.96 -4.19
CA PHE A 18 -10.09 3.83 -2.85
C PHE A 18 -8.86 2.89 -2.82
N ILE A 19 -8.85 1.82 -3.60
CA ILE A 19 -7.63 0.98 -3.76
C ILE A 19 -6.51 1.75 -4.47
N GLY A 20 -6.83 2.59 -5.44
CA GLY A 20 -5.87 3.52 -6.03
C GLY A 20 -5.23 4.45 -4.99
N TYR A 21 -6.03 4.99 -4.07
CA TYR A 21 -5.51 5.79 -2.95
C TYR A 21 -4.66 4.98 -1.98
N ALA A 22 -5.05 3.76 -1.64
CA ALA A 22 -4.26 2.87 -0.80
C ALA A 22 -2.88 2.57 -1.40
N ILE A 23 -2.81 2.32 -2.71
CA ILE A 23 -1.55 2.07 -3.43
C ILE A 23 -0.65 3.31 -3.40
N ARG A 24 -1.20 4.52 -3.60
CA ARG A 24 -0.43 5.77 -3.54
C ARG A 24 0.14 6.02 -2.15
N SER A 25 -0.69 5.89 -1.11
CA SER A 25 -0.23 6.04 0.28
C SER A 25 0.85 5.02 0.66
N LEU A 26 0.75 3.78 0.14
CA LEU A 26 1.80 2.78 0.34
C LEU A 26 3.13 3.19 -0.31
N ALA A 27 3.11 3.77 -1.51
CA ALA A 27 4.30 4.27 -2.18
C ALA A 27 4.98 5.41 -1.38
N GLU A 28 4.19 6.30 -0.78
CA GLU A 28 4.69 7.34 0.13
C GLU A 28 5.33 6.73 1.38
N CYS A 29 4.71 5.69 1.98
CA CYS A 29 5.32 4.96 3.10
C CYS A 29 6.65 4.31 2.74
N VAL A 30 6.78 3.74 1.53
CA VAL A 30 8.05 3.19 1.04
C VAL A 30 9.11 4.29 0.92
N ASN A 31 8.75 5.46 0.40
CA ASN A 31 9.68 6.60 0.37
C ASN A 31 10.12 7.03 1.78
N CYS A 32 9.18 7.09 2.73
CA CYS A 32 9.50 7.34 4.14
C CYS A 32 10.43 6.27 4.73
N LEU A 33 10.26 4.98 4.38
CA LEU A 33 11.16 3.90 4.80
C LEU A 33 12.61 4.13 4.30
N TYR A 34 12.78 4.54 3.04
CA TYR A 34 14.10 4.89 2.50
C TYR A 34 14.71 6.10 3.22
N LEU A 35 13.91 7.13 3.50
CA LEU A 35 14.37 8.30 4.25
C LEU A 35 14.78 7.93 5.68
N SER A 36 14.02 7.07 6.35
CA SER A 36 14.31 6.58 7.71
C SER A 36 15.59 5.74 7.74
N GLN A 37 15.80 4.87 6.75
CA GLN A 37 17.05 4.10 6.63
C GLN A 37 18.25 5.03 6.40
N ARG A 38 18.13 6.00 5.49
CA ARG A 38 19.20 6.97 5.18
C ARG A 38 19.58 7.85 6.38
N ARG A 39 18.61 8.17 7.23
CA ARG A 39 18.80 8.92 8.48
C ARG A 39 19.17 8.04 9.67
N THR A 40 19.35 6.73 9.45
CA THR A 40 19.73 5.75 10.47
C THR A 40 18.70 5.66 11.62
N TYR A 41 17.43 5.93 11.34
CA TYR A 41 16.33 5.78 12.31
C TYR A 41 15.86 4.33 12.45
N ILE A 42 16.19 3.48 11.48
CA ILE A 42 15.91 2.04 11.47
C ILE A 42 17.15 1.29 11.00
N SER A 43 17.34 0.07 11.48
CA SER A 43 18.41 -0.82 11.03
C SER A 43 18.15 -1.34 9.60
N PRO A 44 19.19 -1.84 8.89
CA PRO A 44 19.01 -2.51 7.60
C PRO A 44 18.06 -3.72 7.65
N ASN A 45 18.02 -4.43 8.79
CA ASN A 45 17.13 -5.58 8.99
C ASN A 45 15.67 -5.12 9.12
N GLU A 46 15.40 -4.07 9.89
CA GLU A 46 14.07 -3.46 9.99
C GLU A 46 13.60 -2.91 8.64
N PHE A 47 14.48 -2.21 7.92
CA PHE A 47 14.18 -1.74 6.57
C PHE A 47 13.77 -2.90 5.67
N THR A 48 14.57 -3.98 5.63
CA THR A 48 14.28 -5.16 4.79
C THR A 48 12.94 -5.80 5.17
N HIS A 49 12.65 -5.92 6.47
CA HIS A 49 11.38 -6.45 6.96
C HIS A 49 10.17 -5.62 6.49
N PHE A 50 10.21 -4.31 6.71
CA PHE A 50 9.10 -3.41 6.34
C PHE A 50 8.97 -3.22 4.83
N TYR A 51 10.10 -3.18 4.10
CA TYR A 51 10.10 -3.09 2.65
C TYR A 51 9.44 -4.32 2.02
N LYS A 52 9.84 -5.53 2.44
CA LYS A 52 9.24 -6.78 1.97
C LYS A 52 7.73 -6.83 2.25
N ARG A 53 7.31 -6.41 3.44
CA ARG A 53 5.88 -6.33 3.79
C ARG A 53 5.12 -5.33 2.91
N SER A 54 5.77 -4.23 2.53
CA SER A 54 5.21 -3.23 1.61
C SER A 54 5.06 -3.80 0.19
N GLU A 55 6.04 -4.56 -0.30
CA GLU A 55 5.95 -5.25 -1.59
C GLU A 55 4.81 -6.28 -1.62
N GLU A 56 4.69 -7.09 -0.56
CA GLU A 56 3.61 -8.07 -0.43
C GLU A 56 2.23 -7.38 -0.42
N LEU A 57 2.10 -6.26 0.29
CA LEU A 57 0.87 -5.49 0.33
C LEU A 57 0.56 -4.85 -1.04
N PHE A 58 1.56 -4.28 -1.72
CA PHE A 58 1.39 -3.72 -3.05
C PHE A 58 0.90 -4.78 -4.06
N ALA A 59 1.47 -5.98 -4.00
CA ALA A 59 1.05 -7.09 -4.85
C ALA A 59 -0.39 -7.52 -4.55
N LYS A 60 -0.78 -7.60 -3.27
CA LYS A 60 -2.16 -7.90 -2.85
C LYS A 60 -3.14 -6.84 -3.34
N LEU A 61 -2.81 -5.55 -3.18
CA LEU A 61 -3.66 -4.45 -3.62
C LEU A 61 -3.84 -4.41 -5.14
N ASN A 62 -2.77 -4.67 -5.91
CA ASN A 62 -2.88 -4.72 -7.37
C ASN A 62 -3.73 -5.90 -7.85
N ARG A 63 -3.54 -7.10 -7.27
CA ARG A 63 -4.40 -8.26 -7.57
C ARG A 63 -5.86 -7.98 -7.26
N PHE A 64 -6.14 -7.38 -6.10
CA PHE A 64 -7.49 -7.01 -5.70
C PHE A 64 -8.10 -5.97 -6.64
N ARG A 65 -7.35 -4.92 -7.02
CA ARG A 65 -7.80 -3.92 -7.98
C ARG A 65 -8.24 -4.56 -9.31
N SER A 66 -7.44 -5.51 -9.81
CA SER A 66 -7.74 -6.25 -11.04
C SER A 66 -8.91 -7.21 -10.89
N SER A 67 -9.16 -7.79 -9.70
CA SER A 67 -10.32 -8.67 -9.49
C SER A 67 -11.65 -7.92 -9.45
N ILE A 68 -11.62 -6.60 -9.23
CA ILE A 68 -12.81 -5.73 -9.24
C ILE A 68 -13.08 -5.19 -10.66
N ASP A 69 -12.19 -5.40 -11.66
CA ASP A 69 -12.40 -5.00 -13.06
C ASP A 69 -13.31 -5.96 -13.86
N GLY A 70 -13.56 -7.18 -13.38
CA GLY A 70 -14.39 -8.20 -14.04
C GLY A 70 -15.74 -8.35 -13.39
#